data_AF-A0A820CNE4-F1
#
_entry.id   AF-A0A820CNE4-F1
#
_cell.length_a   1.000
_cell.length_b   1.000
_cell.length_c   1.000
_cell.angle_alpha   90.00
_cell.angle_beta   90.00
_cell.angle_gamma   90.00
#
_symmetry.space_group_name_H-M   'P 1'
#
loop_
_entity.id
_entity.type
_entity.pdbx_description
1 polymer ?
#
loop_
_entity_poly.entity_id
_entity_poly.type
_entity_poly.pdbx_seq_one_letter_code
_entity_poly.pdbx_strand_id
1 'polypeptide(L)'
;MTLFFGLLGQRLCLLKTEYIECFEKAFQDQYDLAHHLENVILKNVPKFFAYMLVTNSISWSVLRCICLTEEDTTSSSRVYIKSLFLELVKSLGGFNELNNCLTDPTLTEYFQGLFPRDNPKNTKFSINFFASIGLDGLTNELQEFLRTNPTPTPPVPAALSIKEKEDDHENQGHIEALHRELQIQQQNKQDKKNKKNSHHM
;
A
#
# COMPACT_ATOMS: atom_id res chain seq x y z
N MET A 1 -4.32 14.67 -3.51
CA MET A 1 -3.08 15.21 -4.13
C MET A 1 -3.16 15.05 -5.65
N THR A 2 -2.98 16.14 -6.41
CA THR A 2 -3.27 16.20 -7.85
C THR A 2 -2.18 15.51 -8.68
N LEU A 3 -2.60 14.78 -9.73
CA LEU A 3 -1.75 14.20 -10.79
C LEU A 3 -0.66 15.17 -11.31
N PHE A 4 -0.95 16.47 -11.23
CA PHE A 4 -0.03 17.55 -11.57
C PHE A 4 1.33 17.46 -10.87
N PHE A 5 1.36 17.24 -9.54
CA PHE A 5 2.64 17.21 -8.81
C PHE A 5 3.45 15.98 -9.18
N GLY A 6 2.80 14.82 -9.38
CA GLY A 6 3.46 13.61 -9.86
C GLY A 6 4.12 13.81 -11.22
N LEU A 7 3.39 14.37 -12.19
CA LEU A 7 3.92 14.69 -13.53
C LEU A 7 5.09 15.68 -13.47
N LEU A 8 5.02 16.67 -12.58
CA LEU A 8 6.12 17.62 -12.38
C LEU A 8 7.36 16.91 -11.80
N GLY A 9 7.18 16.08 -10.77
CA GLY A 9 8.26 15.29 -10.18
C GLY A 9 8.92 14.36 -11.20
N GLN A 10 8.12 13.64 -11.99
CA GLN A 10 8.61 12.80 -13.08
C GLN A 10 9.44 13.60 -14.08
N ARG A 11 8.97 14.78 -14.50
CA ARG A 11 9.72 15.65 -15.42
C ARG A 11 11.05 16.08 -14.82
N LEU A 12 11.11 16.39 -13.53
CA LEU A 12 12.38 16.73 -12.87
C LEU A 12 13.35 15.55 -12.88
N CYS A 13 12.88 14.33 -12.57
CA CYS A 13 13.71 13.12 -12.63
C CYS A 13 14.25 12.84 -14.05
N LEU A 14 13.47 13.13 -15.10
CA LEU A 14 13.90 13.00 -16.49
C LEU A 14 14.94 14.06 -16.91
N LEU A 15 14.98 15.22 -16.24
CA LEU A 15 15.94 16.27 -16.55
C LEU A 15 17.32 15.97 -15.96
N LYS A 16 17.38 15.51 -14.70
CA LYS A 16 18.64 15.19 -14.02
C LYS A 16 18.45 14.10 -12.98
N THR A 17 19.43 13.20 -12.89
CA THR A 17 19.49 12.13 -11.88
C THR A 17 19.60 12.65 -10.45
N GLU A 18 20.18 13.85 -10.24
CA GLU A 18 20.24 14.53 -8.94
C GLU A 18 18.86 14.66 -8.27
N TYR A 19 17.79 14.85 -9.07
CA TYR A 19 16.44 14.95 -8.52
C TYR A 19 15.91 13.59 -8.04
N ILE A 20 16.33 12.49 -8.65
CA ILE A 20 15.95 11.14 -8.24
C ILE A 20 16.43 10.90 -6.81
N GLU A 21 17.72 11.10 -6.56
CA GLU A 21 18.33 10.94 -5.22
C GLU A 21 17.67 11.86 -4.19
N CYS A 22 17.34 13.10 -4.58
CA CYS A 22 16.63 14.03 -3.70
C CYS A 22 15.22 13.53 -3.35
N PHE A 23 14.46 12.98 -4.30
CA PHE A 23 13.13 12.43 -4.05
C PHE A 23 13.18 11.13 -3.24
N GLU A 24 14.16 10.27 -3.49
CA GLU A 24 14.38 9.05 -2.71
C GLU A 24 14.72 9.38 -1.25
N LYS A 25 15.62 10.36 -1.02
CA LYS A 25 15.89 10.88 0.31
C LYS A 25 14.67 11.55 0.94
N ALA A 26 13.91 12.32 0.18
CA ALA A 26 12.69 12.95 0.69
C ALA A 26 11.65 11.92 1.11
N PHE A 27 11.53 10.79 0.40
CA PHE A 27 10.65 9.69 0.82
C PHE A 27 11.07 9.16 2.19
N GLN A 28 12.36 8.87 2.36
CA GLN A 28 12.94 8.38 3.61
C GLN A 28 12.66 9.35 4.76
N ASP A 29 13.06 10.61 4.60
CA ASP A 29 12.93 11.64 5.62
C ASP A 29 11.44 11.87 6.01
N GLN A 30 10.52 11.78 5.05
CA GLN A 30 9.08 11.89 5.31
C GLN A 30 8.53 10.71 6.10
N TYR A 31 8.97 9.49 5.79
CA TYR A 31 8.52 8.30 6.49
C TYR A 31 9.05 8.27 7.94
N ASP A 32 10.33 8.58 8.14
CA ASP A 32 10.95 8.61 9.48
C ASP A 32 10.29 9.67 10.39
N LEU A 33 9.89 10.80 9.81
CA LEU A 33 9.20 11.88 10.52
C LEU A 33 7.68 11.75 10.52
N ALA A 34 7.09 10.64 10.04
CA ALA A 34 5.65 10.50 9.87
C ALA A 34 4.84 10.82 11.14
N HIS A 35 5.37 10.46 12.31
CA HIS A 35 4.73 10.74 13.61
C HIS A 35 4.61 12.23 13.97
N HIS A 36 5.41 13.10 13.34
CA HIS A 36 5.33 14.55 13.48
C HIS A 36 4.49 15.24 12.40
N LEU A 37 4.05 14.50 11.37
CA LEU A 37 3.30 15.08 10.26
C LEU A 37 1.80 15.08 10.55
N GLU A 38 1.12 16.11 10.05
CA GLU A 38 -0.32 16.22 10.14
C GLU A 38 -1.02 15.15 9.29
N ASN A 39 -2.22 14.75 9.71
CA ASN A 39 -3.00 13.69 9.05
C ASN A 39 -3.25 13.97 7.55
N VAL A 40 -3.45 15.24 7.18
CA VAL A 40 -3.63 15.67 5.78
C VAL A 40 -2.39 15.37 4.95
N ILE A 41 -1.19 15.56 5.50
CA ILE A 41 0.09 15.30 4.85
C ILE A 41 0.28 13.79 4.71
N LEU A 42 0.05 13.03 5.78
CA LEU A 42 0.12 11.57 5.80
C LEU A 42 -0.82 10.90 4.79
N LYS A 43 -1.96 11.52 4.47
CA LYS A 43 -2.92 11.02 3.47
C LYS A 43 -2.60 11.44 2.04
N ASN A 44 -1.87 12.53 1.84
CA ASN A 44 -1.65 13.11 0.52
C ASN A 44 -0.25 12.85 -0.03
N VAL A 45 0.80 13.12 0.73
CA VAL A 45 2.21 12.98 0.28
C VAL A 45 2.54 11.57 -0.23
N PRO A 46 2.10 10.48 0.42
CA PRO A 46 2.37 9.14 -0.11
C PRO A 46 1.77 8.91 -1.50
N LYS A 47 0.69 9.61 -1.87
CA LYS A 47 0.07 9.49 -3.19
C LYS A 47 0.95 10.06 -4.29
N PHE A 48 1.72 11.10 -4.00
CA PHE A 48 2.74 11.60 -4.90
C PHE A 48 3.85 10.56 -5.10
N PHE A 49 4.36 9.97 -4.02
CA PHE A 49 5.42 8.95 -4.13
C PHE A 49 4.95 7.65 -4.78
N ALA A 50 3.68 7.25 -4.58
CA ALA A 50 3.07 6.16 -5.33
C ALA A 50 3.14 6.41 -6.83
N TYR A 51 2.80 7.61 -7.29
CA TYR A 51 2.93 7.98 -8.71
C TYR A 51 4.39 7.93 -9.20
N MET A 52 5.33 8.43 -8.39
CA MET A 52 6.76 8.42 -8.74
C MET A 52 7.29 6.98 -8.90
N LEU A 53 6.86 6.05 -8.04
CA LEU A 53 7.20 4.63 -8.13
C LEU A 53 6.61 3.97 -9.39
N VAL A 54 5.31 4.18 -9.65
CA VAL A 54 4.61 3.59 -10.80
C VAL A 54 5.16 4.07 -12.13
N THR A 55 5.65 5.30 -12.19
CA THR A 55 6.26 5.88 -13.39
C THR A 55 7.76 5.56 -13.53
N ASN A 56 8.33 4.76 -12.62
CA ASN A 56 9.76 4.48 -12.52
C ASN A 56 10.62 5.77 -12.43
N SER A 57 10.08 6.82 -11.81
CA SER A 57 10.80 8.07 -11.58
C SER A 57 11.73 8.00 -10.37
N ILE A 58 11.46 7.07 -9.45
CA ILE A 58 12.31 6.70 -8.31
C ILE A 58 12.33 5.18 -8.17
N SER A 59 13.37 4.64 -7.53
CA SER A 59 13.51 3.20 -7.31
C SER A 59 12.56 2.68 -6.23
N TRP A 60 12.08 1.44 -6.40
CA TRP A 60 11.33 0.71 -5.36
C TRP A 60 12.16 0.45 -4.09
N SER A 61 13.49 0.62 -4.17
CA SER A 61 14.38 0.53 -3.01
C SER A 61 14.05 1.48 -1.87
N VAL A 62 13.34 2.58 -2.13
CA VAL A 62 12.87 3.51 -1.09
C VAL A 62 11.93 2.86 -0.08
N LEU A 63 11.25 1.75 -0.45
CA LEU A 63 10.36 1.04 0.46
C LEU A 63 11.11 0.26 1.56
N ARG A 64 12.45 0.14 1.45
CA ARG A 64 13.28 -0.60 2.40
C ARG A 64 13.22 -0.07 3.82
N CYS A 65 12.88 1.21 4.02
CA CYS A 65 12.74 1.79 5.35
C CYS A 65 11.43 1.45 6.06
N ILE A 66 10.46 0.87 5.36
CA ILE A 66 9.19 0.52 5.94
C ILE A 66 9.33 -0.82 6.67
N CYS A 67 9.25 -0.80 7.99
CA CYS A 67 9.21 -1.97 8.85
C CYS A 67 7.81 -2.15 9.45
N LEU A 68 7.06 -3.16 8.97
CA LEU A 68 5.75 -3.53 9.50
C LEU A 68 5.89 -4.50 10.69
N THR A 69 6.28 -3.95 11.83
CA THR A 69 6.34 -4.63 13.13
C THR A 69 5.52 -3.87 14.17
N GLU A 70 5.14 -4.54 15.26
CA GLU A 70 4.42 -3.89 16.37
C GLU A 70 5.26 -2.78 17.04
N GLU A 71 6.60 -2.94 17.05
CA GLU A 71 7.53 -2.02 17.70
C GLU A 71 7.82 -0.77 16.85
N ASP A 72 8.00 -0.94 15.54
CA ASP A 72 8.43 0.15 14.65
C ASP A 72 7.25 0.89 13.97
N THR A 73 6.04 0.35 14.03
CA THR A 73 4.87 0.91 13.32
C THR A 73 3.98 1.76 14.24
N THR A 74 4.10 3.08 14.12
CA THR A 74 3.19 4.05 14.79
C THR A 74 1.85 4.21 14.06
N SER A 75 0.85 4.80 14.71
CA SER A 75 -0.44 5.13 14.06
C SER A 75 -0.27 6.01 12.83
N SER A 76 0.66 6.98 12.86
CA SER A 76 0.96 7.83 11.71
C SER A 76 1.60 7.06 10.56
N SER A 77 2.52 6.14 10.87
CA SER A 77 3.12 5.23 9.89
C SER A 77 2.05 4.36 9.22
N ARG A 78 1.06 3.85 9.99
CA ARG A 78 -0.08 3.09 9.41
C ARG A 78 -0.88 3.91 8.40
N VAL A 79 -1.20 5.17 8.72
CA VAL A 79 -1.93 6.06 7.80
C VAL A 79 -1.11 6.33 6.53
N TYR A 80 0.21 6.53 6.68
CA TYR A 80 1.13 6.74 5.57
C TYR A 80 1.16 5.52 4.64
N ILE A 81 1.44 4.33 5.18
CA ILE A 81 1.54 3.08 4.40
C ILE A 81 0.20 2.74 3.76
N LYS A 82 -0.92 2.89 4.48
CA LYS A 82 -2.27 2.71 3.94
C LYS A 82 -2.49 3.61 2.72
N SER A 83 -2.17 4.90 2.84
CA SER A 83 -2.37 5.86 1.75
C SER A 83 -1.45 5.59 0.56
N LEU A 84 -0.22 5.13 0.81
CA LEU A 84 0.74 4.73 -0.23
C LEU A 84 0.22 3.55 -1.04
N PHE A 85 -0.12 2.44 -0.37
CA PHE A 85 -0.49 1.19 -1.04
C PHE A 85 -1.84 1.26 -1.75
N LEU A 86 -2.82 1.97 -1.17
CA LEU A 86 -4.10 2.20 -1.85
C LEU A 86 -3.93 3.03 -3.13
N GLU A 87 -3.04 4.03 -3.13
CA GLU A 87 -2.75 4.78 -4.35
C GLU A 87 -1.90 3.99 -5.36
N LEU A 88 -0.99 3.11 -4.90
CA LEU A 88 -0.25 2.19 -5.78
C LEU A 88 -1.19 1.27 -6.56
N VAL A 89 -2.13 0.61 -5.88
CA VAL A 89 -3.14 -0.25 -6.53
C VAL A 89 -3.91 0.52 -7.60
N LYS A 90 -4.34 1.75 -7.27
CA LYS A 90 -5.09 2.60 -8.18
C LYS A 90 -4.24 3.05 -9.38
N SER A 91 -2.98 3.41 -9.15
CA SER A 91 -2.09 3.98 -10.18
C SER A 91 -1.52 2.91 -11.12
N LEU A 92 -1.25 1.70 -10.63
CA LEU A 92 -0.81 0.55 -11.45
C LEU A 92 -1.94 -0.03 -12.31
N GLY A 93 -3.20 0.34 -12.05
CA GLY A 93 -4.35 -0.16 -12.79
C GLY A 93 -5.03 -1.38 -12.16
N GLY A 94 -4.60 -1.81 -10.96
CA GLY A 94 -5.29 -2.81 -10.18
C GLY A 94 -4.40 -3.57 -9.19
N PHE A 95 -5.05 -4.42 -8.39
CA PHE A 95 -4.42 -5.24 -7.36
C PHE A 95 -3.38 -6.23 -7.95
N ASN A 96 -3.72 -6.87 -9.07
CA ASN A 96 -2.87 -7.89 -9.69
C ASN A 96 -1.50 -7.32 -10.12
N GLU A 97 -1.49 -6.10 -10.65
CA GLU A 97 -0.24 -5.47 -11.08
C GLU A 97 0.66 -5.13 -9.89
N LEU A 98 0.09 -4.65 -8.79
CA LEU A 98 0.85 -4.47 -7.56
C LEU A 98 1.40 -5.80 -7.04
N ASN A 99 0.59 -6.86 -7.04
CA ASN A 99 1.05 -8.17 -6.60
C ASN A 99 2.21 -8.69 -7.47
N ASN A 100 2.15 -8.50 -8.79
CA ASN A 100 3.24 -8.86 -9.70
C ASN A 100 4.54 -8.10 -9.37
N CYS A 101 4.47 -6.79 -9.08
CA CYS A 101 5.63 -6.01 -8.66
C CYS A 101 6.21 -6.49 -7.33
N LEU A 102 5.35 -6.78 -6.34
CA LEU A 102 5.78 -7.17 -4.99
C LEU A 102 6.35 -8.60 -4.92
N THR A 103 5.97 -9.45 -5.89
CA THR A 103 6.47 -10.83 -6.04
C THR A 103 7.64 -10.94 -7.01
N ASP A 104 8.10 -9.83 -7.59
CA ASP A 104 9.29 -9.81 -8.44
C ASP A 104 10.53 -10.21 -7.61
N PRO A 105 11.24 -11.30 -8.00
CA PRO A 105 12.44 -11.75 -7.29
C PRO A 105 13.55 -10.69 -7.22
N THR A 106 13.61 -9.77 -8.18
CA THR A 106 14.63 -8.72 -8.24
C THR A 106 14.37 -7.56 -7.28
N LEU A 107 13.11 -7.41 -6.83
CA LEU A 107 12.70 -6.34 -5.92
C LEU A 107 12.44 -6.83 -4.50
N THR A 108 12.37 -8.15 -4.31
CA THR A 108 12.01 -8.80 -3.04
C THR A 108 12.85 -8.32 -1.85
N GLU A 109 14.14 -8.00 -2.07
CA GLU A 109 15.02 -7.51 -0.99
C GLU A 109 14.56 -6.17 -0.39
N TYR A 110 13.86 -5.33 -1.17
CA TYR A 110 13.37 -4.02 -0.73
C TYR A 110 12.08 -4.12 0.08
N PHE A 111 11.40 -5.27 0.04
CA PHE A 111 10.10 -5.46 0.69
C PHE A 111 10.18 -6.33 1.95
N GLN A 112 11.38 -6.68 2.42
CA GLN A 112 11.56 -7.54 3.60
C GLN A 112 10.89 -6.97 4.86
N GLY A 113 10.97 -5.65 5.07
CA GLY A 113 10.31 -4.99 6.19
C GLY A 113 8.78 -4.95 6.07
N LEU A 114 8.24 -4.96 4.85
CA LEU A 114 6.80 -5.03 4.60
C LEU A 114 6.26 -6.45 4.81
N PHE A 115 7.06 -7.46 4.47
CA PHE A 115 6.70 -8.88 4.47
C PHE A 115 7.63 -9.72 5.38
N PRO A 116 7.68 -9.43 6.69
CA PRO A 116 8.59 -10.08 7.62
C PRO A 116 8.30 -11.58 7.77
N ARG A 117 9.37 -12.39 7.71
CA ARG A 117 9.36 -13.85 7.93
C ARG A 117 10.30 -14.29 9.06
N ASP A 118 10.87 -13.33 9.77
CA ASP A 118 11.81 -13.50 10.88
C ASP A 118 11.12 -13.98 12.16
N ASN A 119 10.00 -13.35 12.51
CA ASN A 119 9.25 -13.62 13.73
C ASN A 119 7.76 -13.79 13.39
N PRO A 120 7.14 -14.90 13.81
CA PRO A 120 5.72 -15.15 13.60
C PRO A 120 4.79 -14.05 14.13
N LYS A 121 5.21 -13.27 15.14
CA LYS A 121 4.48 -12.07 15.60
C LYS A 121 4.51 -10.97 14.53
N ASN A 122 5.67 -10.67 13.99
CA ASN A 122 5.85 -9.67 12.92
C ASN A 122 5.10 -10.09 11.65
N THR A 123 5.18 -11.37 11.28
CA THR A 123 4.42 -11.93 10.15
C THR A 123 2.91 -11.74 10.33
N LYS A 124 2.37 -12.06 11.52
CA LYS A 124 0.94 -11.83 11.83
C LYS A 124 0.57 -10.35 11.80
N PHE A 125 1.44 -9.48 12.29
CA PHE A 125 1.21 -8.04 12.26
C PHE A 125 1.06 -7.53 10.83
N SER A 126 1.97 -7.91 9.93
CA SER A 126 1.90 -7.54 8.51
C SER A 126 0.64 -8.10 7.83
N ILE A 127 0.30 -9.38 8.03
CA ILE A 127 -0.95 -9.99 7.51
C ILE A 127 -2.17 -9.19 7.96
N ASN A 128 -2.28 -8.88 9.25
CA ASN A 128 -3.40 -8.15 9.81
C ASN A 128 -3.46 -6.71 9.28
N PHE A 129 -2.32 -6.05 9.14
CA PHE A 129 -2.25 -4.70 8.58
C PHE A 129 -2.81 -4.68 7.14
N PHE A 130 -2.30 -5.54 6.25
CA PHE A 130 -2.77 -5.58 4.86
C PHE A 130 -4.24 -6.01 4.75
N ALA A 131 -4.70 -6.94 5.59
CA ALA A 131 -6.13 -7.28 5.67
C ALA A 131 -7.00 -6.09 6.11
N SER A 132 -6.56 -5.31 7.10
CA SER A 132 -7.30 -4.14 7.60
C SER A 132 -7.48 -3.02 6.56
N ILE A 133 -6.61 -2.97 5.54
CA ILE A 133 -6.70 -1.99 4.45
C ILE A 133 -7.30 -2.58 3.15
N GLY A 134 -7.76 -3.84 3.19
CA GLY A 134 -8.40 -4.51 2.05
C GLY A 134 -7.43 -5.03 0.99
N LEU A 135 -6.17 -5.30 1.37
CA LEU A 135 -5.10 -5.83 0.51
C LEU A 135 -4.55 -7.17 1.03
N ASP A 136 -5.41 -7.97 1.66
CA ASP A 136 -5.10 -9.28 2.25
C ASP A 136 -4.38 -10.23 1.28
N GLY A 137 -4.76 -10.23 0.01
CA GLY A 137 -4.15 -11.08 -1.01
C GLY A 137 -2.65 -10.86 -1.23
N LEU A 138 -2.09 -9.69 -0.85
CA LEU A 138 -0.64 -9.44 -0.94
C LEU A 138 0.16 -10.30 0.05
N THR A 139 -0.51 -10.88 1.05
CA THR A 139 0.13 -11.63 2.14
C THR A 139 -0.08 -13.13 2.04
N ASN A 140 -0.58 -13.64 0.90
CA ASN A 140 -0.85 -15.07 0.71
C ASN A 140 0.37 -15.96 1.02
N GLU A 141 1.56 -15.56 0.60
CA GLU A 141 2.80 -16.30 0.91
C GLU A 141 3.13 -16.30 2.40
N LEU A 142 2.83 -15.22 3.12
CA LEU A 142 3.07 -15.11 4.56
C LEU A 142 2.08 -15.99 5.34
N GLN A 143 0.84 -16.05 4.89
CA GLN A 143 -0.18 -16.94 5.47
C GLN A 143 0.24 -18.41 5.31
N GLU A 144 0.73 -18.79 4.12
CA GLU A 144 1.24 -20.14 3.87
C GLU A 144 2.50 -20.44 4.70
N PHE A 145 3.39 -19.45 4.86
CA PHE A 145 4.58 -19.58 5.71
C PHE A 145 4.22 -19.86 7.17
N LEU A 146 3.18 -19.22 7.72
CA LEU A 146 2.71 -19.50 9.08
C LEU A 146 2.01 -20.85 9.22
N ARG A 147 1.29 -21.29 8.17
CA ARG A 147 0.61 -22.59 8.15
C ARG A 147 1.61 -23.75 8.16
N THR A 148 2.73 -23.58 7.45
CA THR A 148 3.80 -24.57 7.33
C THR A 148 4.78 -24.55 8.50
N ASN A 149 4.92 -23.40 9.18
CA ASN A 149 5.74 -23.23 10.39
C ASN A 149 4.88 -22.84 11.60
N PRO A 150 4.02 -23.73 12.10
CA PRO A 150 3.15 -23.41 13.23
C PRO A 150 3.98 -23.14 14.48
N THR A 151 3.84 -21.93 15.04
CA THR A 151 4.43 -21.60 16.34
C THR A 151 3.76 -22.39 17.46
N PRO A 152 4.52 -22.85 18.48
CA PRO A 152 3.94 -23.27 19.74
C PRO A 152 3.22 -22.07 20.35
N THR A 153 1.89 -22.13 20.47
CA THR A 153 1.12 -21.11 21.18
C THR A 153 1.40 -21.23 22.68
N PRO A 154 1.90 -20.17 23.36
CA PRO A 154 1.70 -20.06 24.80
C PRO A 154 0.19 -19.99 25.07
N PRO A 155 -0.32 -20.61 26.15
CA PRO A 155 -1.72 -20.52 26.50
C PRO A 155 -2.08 -19.05 26.77
N VAL A 156 -3.02 -18.52 25.98
CA VAL A 156 -3.45 -17.11 26.04
C VAL A 156 -4.40 -16.93 27.23
N PRO A 157 -4.09 -16.08 28.23
CA PRO A 157 -5.09 -15.59 29.16
C PRO A 157 -6.02 -14.63 28.42
N ALA A 158 -7.33 -14.89 28.51
CA ALA A 158 -8.39 -14.09 27.91
C ALA A 158 -8.53 -12.71 28.60
N ALA A 159 -7.70 -11.72 28.27
CA ALA A 159 -7.99 -10.30 28.53
C ALA A 159 -6.93 -9.36 27.92
N LEU A 160 -7.00 -9.07 26.62
CA LEU A 160 -6.48 -7.81 26.06
C LEU A 160 -7.43 -7.32 24.97
N SER A 161 -8.56 -6.74 25.41
CA SER A 161 -9.36 -5.87 24.55
C SER A 161 -8.68 -4.51 24.51
N ILE A 162 -7.93 -4.23 23.45
CA ILE A 162 -7.56 -2.87 23.10
C ILE A 162 -8.83 -2.18 22.59
N LYS A 163 -9.34 -1.21 23.35
CA LYS A 163 -10.37 -0.28 22.88
C LYS A 163 -9.70 0.75 21.99
N GLU A 164 -9.75 0.54 20.68
CA GLU A 164 -9.51 1.61 19.71
C GLU A 164 -10.72 2.55 19.75
N LYS A 165 -10.50 3.82 20.11
CA LYS A 165 -11.42 4.91 19.77
C LYS A 165 -10.88 5.52 18.49
N GLU A 166 -11.46 5.14 17.36
CA GLU A 166 -11.27 5.82 16.07
C GLU A 166 -12.49 6.69 15.78
N ASP A 167 -12.26 7.96 15.44
CA ASP A 167 -13.23 8.85 14.81
C ASP A 167 -13.41 8.40 13.34
N ASP A 168 -14.24 7.37 13.16
CA ASP A 168 -14.47 6.65 11.90
C ASP A 168 -15.57 7.24 11.00
N HIS A 169 -16.08 8.43 11.30
CA HIS A 169 -17.27 8.93 10.60
C HIS A 169 -17.02 9.47 9.19
N GLU A 170 -15.79 9.83 8.82
CA GLU A 170 -15.51 10.40 7.49
C GLU A 170 -14.97 9.40 6.46
N ASN A 171 -14.36 8.30 6.89
CA ASN A 171 -13.56 7.46 5.97
C ASN A 171 -14.33 6.26 5.39
N GLN A 172 -15.39 5.81 6.06
CA GLN A 172 -16.28 4.77 5.54
C GLN A 172 -16.99 5.23 4.25
N GLY A 173 -17.37 6.51 4.18
CA GLY A 173 -18.00 7.09 3.00
C GLY A 173 -17.10 7.07 1.76
N HIS A 174 -15.79 7.25 1.93
CA HIS A 174 -14.85 7.26 0.81
C HIS A 174 -14.59 5.86 0.25
N ILE A 175 -14.48 4.84 1.11
CA ILE A 175 -14.30 3.45 0.68
C ILE A 175 -15.55 2.95 -0.03
N GLU A 176 -16.74 3.25 0.49
CA GLU A 176 -17.99 2.88 -0.17
C GLU A 176 -18.21 3.62 -1.49
N ALA A 177 -17.74 4.87 -1.62
CA ALA A 177 -17.78 5.60 -2.88
C ALA A 177 -16.86 4.97 -3.93
N LEU A 178 -15.63 4.60 -3.54
CA LEU A 178 -14.67 3.95 -4.43
C LEU A 178 -15.16 2.58 -4.91
N HIS A 179 -15.78 1.81 -4.01
CA HIS A 179 -16.37 0.50 -4.34
C HIS A 179 -17.56 0.64 -5.31
N ARG A 180 -18.42 1.64 -5.09
CA ARG A 180 -19.54 1.96 -6.01
C ARG A 180 -19.06 2.38 -7.39
N GLU A 181 -18.02 3.21 -7.49
CA GLU A 181 -17.45 3.62 -8.78
C GLU A 181 -16.83 2.44 -9.55
N LEU A 182 -16.13 1.53 -8.85
CA LEU A 182 -15.57 0.32 -9.45
C LEU A 182 -16.66 -0.60 -10.03
N GLN A 183 -17.77 -0.78 -9.30
CA GLN A 183 -18.91 -1.58 -9.79
C GLN A 183 -19.55 -0.96 -11.03
N ILE A 184 -19.75 0.37 -11.05
CA ILE A 184 -20.30 1.09 -12.21
C ILE A 184 -19.39 0.95 -13.44
N GLN A 185 -18.06 1.03 -13.25
CA GLN A 185 -17.12 0.86 -14.36
C GLN A 185 -17.10 -0.58 -14.92
N GLN A 186 -17.27 -1.59 -14.07
CA GLN A 186 -17.37 -2.98 -14.50
C GLN A 186 -18.65 -3.23 -15.30
N GLN A 187 -19.78 -2.69 -14.84
CA GLN A 187 -21.08 -2.84 -15.53
C GLN A 187 -21.08 -2.15 -16.91
N ASN A 188 -20.54 -0.93 -16.99
CA ASN A 188 -20.38 -0.20 -18.25
C ASN A 188 -19.44 -0.91 -19.25
N LYS A 189 -18.44 -1.66 -18.78
CA LYS A 189 -17.57 -2.48 -19.64
C LYS A 189 -18.32 -3.72 -20.17
N GLN A 190 -19.17 -4.34 -19.35
CA GLN A 190 -20.02 -5.46 -19.74
C GLN A 190 -21.03 -5.06 -20.82
N ASP A 191 -21.69 -3.91 -20.65
CA ASP A 191 -22.71 -3.41 -21.58
C ASP A 191 -22.12 -3.02 -22.94
N LYS A 192 -20.92 -2.42 -22.96
CA LYS A 192 -20.19 -2.14 -24.21
C LYS A 192 -19.76 -3.42 -24.94
N LYS A 193 -19.48 -4.51 -24.22
CA LYS A 193 -19.12 -5.81 -24.80
C LYS A 193 -20.34 -6.50 -25.41
N ASN A 194 -21.50 -6.43 -24.74
CA ASN A 194 -22.77 -6.95 -25.26
C ASN A 194 -23.27 -6.19 -26.50
N LYS A 195 -23.09 -4.86 -26.54
CA LYS A 195 -23.50 -4.04 -27.69
C LYS A 195 -22.65 -4.28 -28.94
N LYS A 196 -21.36 -4.61 -28.78
CA LYS A 196 -20.47 -4.98 -29.90
C LYS A 196 -20.79 -6.36 -30.49
N ASN A 197 -21.25 -7.31 -29.68
CA ASN A 197 -21.63 -8.65 -30.15
C ASN A 197 -23.00 -8.68 -30.85
N SER A 198 -23.84 -7.65 -30.69
CA SER A 198 -25.16 -7.56 -31.33
C SER A 198 -25.13 -6.93 -32.74
N HIS A 199 -23.97 -6.45 -33.22
CA HIS A 199 -23.82 -5.81 -34.55
C HIS A 199 -23.08 -6.70 -35.57
N HIS A 200 -22.97 -8.00 -35.30
CA HIS A 200 -22.33 -8.97 -36.21
C HIS A 200 -23.16 -10.25 -36.44
N MET A 201 -24.49 -10.16 -36.29
CA MET A 201 -25.43 -11.12 -36.86
C MET A 201 -26.38 -10.42 -37.83
#